data_AF-A0A093QHT0-F1
#
_entry.id   AF-A0A093QHT0-F1
#
_cell.length_a   1.000
_cell.length_b   1.000
_cell.length_c   1.000
_cell.angle_alpha   90.00
_cell.angle_beta   90.00
_cell.angle_gamma   90.00
#
_symmetry.space_group_name_H-M   'P 1'
#
loop_
_entity.id
_entity.type
_entity.pdbx_description
1 polymer ?
#
loop_
_entity_poly.entity_id
_entity_poly.type
_entity_poly.pdbx_seq_one_letter_code
_entity_poly.pdbx_strand_id
1 'polypeptide(L)'
;ISEITFRQCETFARDLEMFARHAKRSTINTEDVKLLARRSSSLLKYITQKSDELASSNLEQKEKKKKKSSAAKGERTPGEKEAAVTENEDSNMS
;
A
#
# COMPACT_ATOMS: atom_id res chain seq x y z
N ILE A 1 24.42 -18.16 -2.24
CA ILE A 1 23.67 -16.89 -2.41
C ILE A 1 22.57 -16.75 -1.36
N SER A 2 21.74 -17.76 -1.13
CA SER A 2 20.61 -17.71 -0.19
C SER A 2 20.95 -17.26 1.24
N GLU A 3 21.99 -17.82 1.86
CA GLU A 3 22.38 -17.42 3.23
C GLU A 3 22.84 -15.96 3.30
N ILE A 4 23.62 -15.51 2.32
CA ILE A 4 24.11 -14.13 2.24
C ILE A 4 22.92 -13.18 2.08
N THR A 5 21.97 -13.50 1.20
CA THR A 5 20.75 -12.70 1.02
C THR A 5 19.93 -12.64 2.31
N PHE A 6 19.78 -13.77 3.02
CA PHE A 6 19.05 -13.82 4.28
C PHE A 6 19.66 -12.90 5.34
N ARG A 7 20.99 -12.97 5.54
CA ARG A 7 21.70 -12.07 6.46
C ARG A 7 21.61 -10.60 6.03
N GLN A 8 21.59 -10.34 4.73
CA GLN A 8 21.47 -8.99 4.20
C GLN A 8 20.09 -8.37 4.47
N CYS A 9 19.02 -9.18 4.46
CA CYS A 9 17.67 -8.73 4.81
C CYS A 9 17.61 -8.17 6.24
N GLU A 10 18.34 -8.74 7.19
CA GLU A 10 18.39 -8.21 8.57
C GLU A 10 18.97 -6.79 8.61
N THR A 11 20.06 -6.55 7.88
CA THR A 11 20.64 -5.21 7.74
C THR A 11 19.65 -4.25 7.09
N PHE A 12 19.01 -4.66 5.99
CA PHE A 12 18.03 -3.84 5.29
C PHE A 12 16.83 -3.48 6.16
N ALA A 13 16.31 -4.43 6.95
CA ALA A 13 15.17 -4.19 7.83
C ALA A 13 15.50 -3.12 8.88
N ARG A 14 16.67 -3.21 9.53
CA ARG A 14 17.12 -2.25 10.54
C ARG A 14 17.34 -0.86 9.93
N ASP A 15 17.96 -0.79 8.75
CA ASP A 15 18.18 0.48 8.04
C ASP A 15 16.84 1.16 7.69
N LEU A 16 15.89 0.40 7.12
CA LEU A 16 14.58 0.94 6.75
C LEU A 16 13.77 1.43 7.95
N GLU A 17 13.81 0.70 9.07
CA GLU A 17 13.19 1.13 10.33
C GLU A 17 13.80 2.45 10.81
N MET A 18 15.14 2.56 10.77
CA MET A 18 15.84 3.78 11.17
C MET A 18 15.51 4.97 10.25
N PHE A 19 15.38 4.77 8.95
CA PHE A 19 15.02 5.83 8.00
C PHE A 19 13.60 6.36 8.23
N ALA A 20 12.63 5.46 8.41
CA ALA A 20 11.26 5.85 8.72
C ALA A 20 11.19 6.59 10.07
N ARG A 21 11.87 6.06 11.11
CA ARG A 21 11.94 6.67 12.44
C ARG A 21 12.62 8.03 12.44
N HIS A 22 13.66 8.22 11.64
CA HIS A 22 14.33 9.52 11.47
C HIS A 22 13.38 10.60 10.96
N ALA A 23 12.46 10.21 10.07
CA ALA A 23 11.39 11.08 9.58
C ALA A 23 10.12 11.10 10.47
N LYS A 24 10.20 10.59 11.72
CA LYS A 24 9.08 10.48 12.67
C LYS A 24 7.87 9.68 12.14
N ARG A 25 8.13 8.70 11.26
CA ARG A 25 7.12 7.80 10.69
C ARG A 25 7.29 6.39 11.26
N SER A 26 6.21 5.64 11.34
CA SER A 26 6.21 4.19 11.62
C SER A 26 6.06 3.35 10.34
N THR A 27 5.56 3.95 9.26
CA THR A 27 5.39 3.30 7.96
C THR A 27 6.51 3.69 7.00
N ILE A 28 7.18 2.69 6.44
CA ILE A 28 8.22 2.82 5.43
C ILE A 28 7.60 3.28 4.10
N ASN A 29 8.29 4.19 3.39
CA ASN A 29 7.88 4.68 2.07
C ASN A 29 8.98 4.48 1.01
N THR A 30 8.74 4.93 -0.22
CA THR A 30 9.69 4.81 -1.34
C THR A 30 11.00 5.57 -1.13
N GLU A 31 10.98 6.68 -0.38
CA GLU A 31 12.17 7.49 -0.13
C GLU A 31 13.16 6.76 0.79
N ASP A 32 12.65 5.99 1.76
CA ASP A 32 13.48 5.13 2.62
C ASP A 32 14.22 4.07 1.79
N VAL A 33 13.55 3.48 0.79
CA VAL A 33 14.14 2.48 -0.12
C VAL A 33 15.16 3.11 -1.08
N LYS A 34 14.88 4.31 -1.60
CA LYS A 34 15.87 5.07 -2.39
C LYS A 34 17.10 5.41 -1.56
N LEU A 35 16.92 5.79 -0.30
CA LEU A 35 18.03 6.08 0.62
C LEU A 35 18.87 4.83 0.90
N LEU A 36 18.25 3.66 1.02
CA LEU A 36 18.95 2.37 1.17
C LEU A 36 19.87 2.09 -0.04
N ALA A 37 19.43 2.40 -1.26
CA ALA A 37 20.18 2.18 -2.49
C ALA A 37 21.31 3.20 -2.75
N ARG A 38 21.44 4.25 -1.94
CA ARG A 38 22.32 5.42 -2.20
C ARG A 38 23.80 5.12 -2.41
N ARG A 39 24.28 3.98 -1.92
CA ARG A 39 25.72 3.61 -1.97
C ARG A 39 26.21 3.30 -3.38
N SER A 40 25.31 2.97 -4.30
CA SER A 40 25.63 2.71 -5.70
C SER A 40 24.79 3.62 -6.58
N SER A 41 25.46 4.47 -7.37
CA SER A 41 24.79 5.43 -8.26
C SER A 41 23.97 4.73 -9.35
N SER A 42 24.48 3.64 -9.91
CA SER A 42 23.76 2.84 -10.91
C SER A 42 22.53 2.16 -10.31
N LEU A 43 22.65 1.62 -9.09
CA LEU A 43 21.52 1.01 -8.38
C LEU A 43 20.47 2.06 -8.00
N LEU A 44 20.89 3.21 -7.46
CA LEU A 44 19.99 4.31 -7.11
C LEU A 44 19.19 4.79 -8.32
N LYS A 45 19.85 4.95 -9.49
CA LYS A 45 19.18 5.31 -10.74
C LYS A 45 18.13 4.27 -11.12
N TYR A 46 18.48 2.98 -11.09
CA TYR A 46 17.58 1.90 -11.43
C TYR A 46 16.36 1.83 -10.50
N ILE A 47 16.58 1.90 -9.18
CA ILE A 47 15.50 1.86 -8.18
C ILE A 47 14.59 3.07 -8.29
N THR A 48 15.15 4.26 -8.55
CA THR A 48 14.35 5.48 -8.77
C THR A 48 13.45 5.34 -9.97
N GLN A 49 13.99 4.89 -11.12
CA GLN A 49 13.20 4.63 -12.32
C GLN A 49 12.07 3.63 -12.04
N LYS A 50 12.34 2.54 -11.33
CA LYS A 50 11.31 1.54 -10.98
C LYS A 50 10.25 2.07 -10.03
N SER A 51 10.62 2.96 -9.11
CA SER A 51 9.67 3.65 -8.24
C SER A 51 8.69 4.52 -9.04
N ASP A 52 9.18 5.23 -10.05
CA ASP A 52 8.37 6.14 -10.86
C ASP A 52 7.43 5.38 -11.80
N GLU A 53 7.90 4.28 -12.39
CA GLU A 53 7.08 3.33 -13.15
C GLU A 53 5.94 2.77 -12.29
N LEU A 54 6.23 2.36 -11.04
CA LEU A 54 5.22 1.83 -10.12
C LEU A 54 4.21 2.89 -9.69
N ALA A 55 4.66 4.11 -9.41
CA ALA A 55 3.77 5.23 -9.07
C ALA A 55 2.78 5.53 -10.19
N SER A 56 3.26 5.55 -11.44
CA SER A 56 2.42 5.74 -12.63
C SER A 56 1.38 4.63 -12.79
N SER A 57 1.80 3.37 -12.64
CA SER A 57 0.89 2.22 -12.71
C SER A 57 -0.20 2.25 -11.63
N ASN A 58 0.17 2.62 -10.39
CA ASN A 58 -0.77 2.73 -9.28
C ASN A 58 -1.83 3.81 -9.51
N LEU A 59 -1.46 4.93 -10.13
CA LEU A 59 -2.40 6.00 -10.50
C LEU A 59 -3.41 5.50 -11.53
N GLU A 60 -2.95 4.86 -12.61
CA GLU A 60 -3.83 4.30 -13.66
C GLU A 60 -4.81 3.27 -13.09
N GLN A 61 -4.35 2.40 -12.20
CA GLN A 61 -5.20 1.42 -11.55
C GLN A 61 -6.26 2.07 -10.65
N LYS A 62 -5.88 3.14 -9.93
CA LYS A 62 -6.81 3.90 -9.07
C LYS A 62 -7.90 4.59 -9.91
N GLU A 63 -7.56 5.12 -11.08
CA GLU A 63 -8.53 5.70 -12.02
C GLU A 63 -9.48 4.65 -12.61
N LYS A 64 -8.96 3.49 -13.03
CA LYS A 64 -9.77 2.37 -13.51
C LYS A 64 -10.75 1.88 -12.45
N LYS A 65 -10.32 1.78 -11.19
CA LYS A 65 -11.20 1.43 -10.05
C LYS A 65 -12.30 2.47 -9.83
N LYS A 66 -11.97 3.77 -9.90
CA LYS A 66 -12.96 4.86 -9.80
C LYS A 66 -14.01 4.78 -10.91
N LYS A 67 -13.60 4.58 -12.17
CA LYS A 67 -14.53 4.45 -13.32
C LYS A 67 -15.46 3.23 -13.20
N LYS A 68 -14.96 2.09 -12.67
CA LYS A 68 -15.81 0.91 -12.41
C LYS A 68 -16.82 1.17 -11.28
N SER A 69 -16.41 1.84 -10.20
CA SER A 69 -17.31 2.16 -9.09
C SER A 69 -18.39 3.19 -9.45
N SER A 70 -18.11 4.11 -10.38
CA SER A 70 -19.11 5.05 -10.90
C SER A 70 -20.10 4.40 -11.86
N ALA A 71 -19.69 3.40 -12.65
CA ALA A 71 -20.58 2.63 -13.52
C ALA A 71 -21.58 1.78 -12.71
N ALA A 72 -21.13 1.14 -11.62
CA ALA A 72 -21.98 0.34 -10.74
C ALA A 72 -23.00 1.15 -9.90
N LYS A 73 -22.86 2.48 -9.84
CA LYS A 73 -23.81 3.37 -9.12
C LYS A 73 -24.91 3.92 -10.05
N GLY A 74 -24.83 3.66 -11.36
CA GLY A 74 -25.81 4.11 -12.37
C GLY A 74 -27.03 3.19 -12.56
N GLU A 75 -26.96 1.93 -12.12
CA GLU A 75 -28.10 1.00 -12.09
C GLU A 75 -28.61 0.85 -10.65
N ARG A 76 -29.29 1.87 -10.14
CA ARG A 76 -30.28 1.70 -9.07
C ARG A 76 -31.50 2.52 -9.43
N THR A 77 -32.47 1.82 -10.02
CA THR A 77 -33.84 2.27 -10.21
C THR A 77 -34.44 2.71 -8.87
N PRO A 78 -35.16 3.85 -8.79
CA PRO A 78 -35.87 4.25 -7.59
C PRO A 78 -37.28 3.64 -7.61
N GLY A 79 -37.57 2.72 -6.69
CA GLY A 79 -38.94 2.27 -6.44
C GLY A 79 -39.03 0.87 -5.84
N GLU A 80 -39.02 0.78 -4.51
CA GLU A 80 -40.20 0.42 -3.70
C GLU A 80 -39.80 0.23 -2.22
N LYS A 81 -40.68 0.73 -1.36
CA LYS A 81 -40.72 0.59 0.11
C LYS A 81 -41.16 -0.86 0.40
N GLU A 82 -40.95 -1.53 1.53
CA GLU A 82 -41.21 -1.14 2.91
C GLU A 82 -40.87 -2.34 3.83
N ALA A 83 -40.55 -2.05 5.10
CA ALA A 83 -40.75 -2.84 6.34
C ALA A 83 -40.25 -4.30 6.46
N ALA A 84 -39.36 -4.55 7.43
CA ALA A 84 -39.74 -5.20 8.68
C ALA A 84 -38.55 -5.26 9.67
N VAL A 85 -38.88 -4.92 10.91
CA VAL A 85 -38.07 -4.87 12.13
C VAL A 85 -37.75 -6.28 12.63
N THR A 86 -36.57 -6.50 13.21
CA THR A 86 -36.42 -7.12 14.54
C THR A 86 -34.97 -7.09 15.01
N GLU A 87 -34.82 -6.40 16.14
CA GLU A 87 -33.72 -6.46 17.09
C GLU A 87 -33.39 -7.91 17.46
N ASN A 88 -32.12 -8.22 17.73
CA ASN A 88 -31.78 -9.14 18.81
C ASN A 88 -30.33 -8.90 19.28
N GLU A 89 -30.23 -8.89 20.60
CA GLU A 89 -29.14 -8.42 21.43
C GLU A 89 -27.88 -9.28 21.38
N ASP A 90 -26.79 -8.61 21.75
CA ASP A 90 -25.69 -9.09 22.59
C ASP A 90 -25.70 -10.59 22.99
N SER A 91 -24.64 -11.28 22.62
CA SER A 91 -24.14 -12.42 23.40
C SER A 91 -22.62 -12.46 23.33
N ASN A 92 -22.03 -11.76 24.29
CA ASN A 92 -20.79 -12.14 24.95
C ASN A 92 -20.74 -13.66 25.21
N MET A 93 -19.71 -14.33 24.71
CA MET A 93 -19.31 -15.65 25.21
C MET A 93 -17.78 -15.75 25.20
N SER A 94 -17.23 -15.42 26.38
CA SER A 94 -16.02 -15.94 27.05
C SER A 94 -14.65 -15.77 26.36
#